data_AF-E3Q305-F1
#
_entry.id   AF-E3Q305-F1
#
_cell.length_a   1.000
_cell.length_b   1.000
_cell.length_c   1.000
_cell.angle_alpha   90.00
_cell.angle_beta   90.00
_cell.angle_gamma   90.00
#
_symmetry.space_group_name_H-M   'P 1'
#
loop_
_entity.id
_entity.type
_entity.pdbx_description
1 polymer ?
#
loop_
_entity_poly.entity_id
_entity_poly.type
_entity_poly.pdbx_seq_one_letter_code
_entity_poly.pdbx_strand_id
1 'polypeptide(L)'
;MSASDQNNQEPPPQTEPHRTTQTQAHDHAVQPPTAGSDTQTGAPSIPTAATAAAQSSQHPQEGGDAGGGAGEEHEHQPPGSPPLPQKHTPVTPGPRATRFTQLYDLALQRTLQKVSYDNFASCFPTIAVHAPNTLRNVQKQMVDYLEERCNKDFQSILVDRDVIRKLNDFENLVSDAERRRQESGDSAEEPIPPHLLSPDEVLAAHLAPRLVSQQSHLNARLQNTQASNESLFATIQSQRAEIDALLAQLESHVADIDGANAMLVDVAPELAAEARASEAQMSGM
;
A
#
# COMPACT_ATOMS: atom_id res chain seq x y z
N MET A 1 -35.63 59.11 38.23
CA MET A 1 -36.57 59.83 37.34
C MET A 1 -35.78 60.11 36.08
N SER A 2 -36.05 59.52 34.91
CA SER A 2 -37.18 58.68 34.45
C SER A 2 -36.61 57.64 33.45
N ALA A 3 -37.03 56.37 33.42
CA ALA A 3 -38.21 55.82 32.72
C ALA A 3 -38.33 56.31 31.25
N SER A 4 -38.68 55.52 30.23
CA SER A 4 -38.72 54.06 29.96
C SER A 4 -39.45 53.91 28.60
N ASP A 5 -39.11 52.87 27.83
CA ASP A 5 -39.99 52.11 26.93
C ASP A 5 -40.58 52.66 25.58
N GLN A 6 -40.30 51.84 24.54
CA GLN A 6 -41.25 51.23 23.59
C GLN A 6 -41.78 51.92 22.29
N ASN A 7 -41.33 51.34 21.16
CA ASN A 7 -42.11 50.46 20.25
C ASN A 7 -42.59 50.99 18.86
N ASN A 8 -42.43 50.09 17.86
CA ASN A 8 -43.14 49.91 16.58
C ASN A 8 -43.37 51.07 15.59
N GLN A 9 -42.91 50.89 14.34
CA GLN A 9 -43.82 50.73 13.19
C GLN A 9 -43.14 50.10 11.94
N GLU A 10 -43.64 48.94 11.52
CA GLU A 10 -43.66 48.41 10.13
C GLU A 10 -45.13 48.56 9.62
N PRO A 11 -45.58 48.17 8.39
CA PRO A 11 -44.94 47.74 7.13
C PRO A 11 -45.64 48.46 5.91
N PRO A 12 -46.17 47.83 4.81
CA PRO A 12 -45.74 46.80 3.81
C PRO A 12 -45.84 47.42 2.35
N PRO A 13 -46.31 46.78 1.23
CA PRO A 13 -46.39 45.37 0.74
C PRO A 13 -45.96 45.11 -0.75
N GLN A 14 -46.13 43.86 -1.24
CA GLN A 14 -46.54 43.47 -2.64
C GLN A 14 -45.51 43.60 -3.82
N THR A 15 -45.44 42.75 -4.88
CA THR A 15 -46.22 41.56 -5.37
C THR A 15 -45.31 40.61 -6.21
N GLU A 16 -45.74 39.37 -6.46
CA GLU A 16 -45.24 38.43 -7.51
C GLU A 16 -45.65 38.88 -8.95
N PRO A 17 -45.60 38.04 -10.01
CA PRO A 17 -44.58 37.12 -10.56
C PRO A 17 -44.22 37.51 -12.03
N HIS A 18 -43.49 36.67 -12.80
CA HIS A 18 -43.92 36.17 -14.14
C HIS A 18 -42.84 35.37 -14.93
N ARG A 19 -43.27 34.81 -16.07
CA ARG A 19 -42.73 33.64 -16.79
C ARG A 19 -42.14 34.04 -18.16
N THR A 20 -41.17 33.25 -18.64
CA THR A 20 -40.94 32.87 -20.06
C THR A 20 -40.92 33.96 -21.16
N THR A 21 -39.76 34.08 -21.82
CA THR A 21 -39.70 34.40 -23.26
C THR A 21 -38.81 33.38 -23.98
N GLN A 22 -39.21 32.98 -25.18
CA GLN A 22 -38.58 31.98 -26.04
C GLN A 22 -38.16 32.65 -27.35
N THR A 23 -36.94 32.39 -27.85
CA THR A 23 -36.53 32.72 -29.23
C THR A 23 -35.69 31.57 -29.81
N GLN A 24 -35.89 31.28 -31.10
CA GLN A 24 -35.35 30.12 -31.84
C GLN A 24 -34.11 30.43 -32.68
N ALA A 25 -33.48 29.34 -33.20
CA ALA A 25 -32.67 29.27 -34.45
C ALA A 25 -31.32 30.01 -34.46
N HIS A 26 -30.26 29.60 -35.19
CA HIS A 26 -29.83 28.34 -35.83
C HIS A 26 -28.33 28.52 -36.20
N ASP A 27 -27.48 27.55 -36.61
CA ASP A 27 -27.35 26.08 -36.44
C ASP A 27 -26.26 25.57 -37.42
N HIS A 28 -25.33 24.68 -37.01
CA HIS A 28 -24.44 23.96 -37.95
C HIS A 28 -23.82 22.66 -37.36
N ALA A 29 -24.23 21.52 -37.94
CA ALA A 29 -23.49 20.31 -38.29
C ALA A 29 -22.41 19.69 -37.35
N VAL A 30 -22.54 18.39 -37.07
CA VAL A 30 -21.80 17.27 -37.75
C VAL A 30 -22.17 15.92 -37.08
N GLN A 31 -22.52 14.89 -37.87
CA GLN A 31 -22.63 13.48 -37.44
C GLN A 31 -21.36 12.69 -37.83
N PRO A 32 -21.05 11.59 -37.12
CA PRO A 32 -20.86 10.30 -37.81
C PRO A 32 -21.50 9.12 -37.00
N PRO A 33 -21.29 7.81 -37.30
CA PRO A 33 -22.33 7.04 -37.99
C PRO A 33 -22.76 5.74 -37.29
N THR A 34 -23.77 5.07 -37.86
CA THR A 34 -24.36 3.80 -37.38
C THR A 34 -23.77 2.55 -38.04
N ALA A 35 -23.40 1.55 -37.23
CA ALA A 35 -23.39 0.10 -37.51
C ALA A 35 -23.06 -0.62 -36.18
N GLY A 36 -23.40 -1.86 -35.90
CA GLY A 36 -24.15 -2.89 -36.63
C GLY A 36 -24.16 -4.14 -35.73
N SER A 37 -25.22 -4.93 -35.75
CA SER A 37 -25.36 -6.13 -34.90
C SER A 37 -24.39 -7.25 -35.29
N ASP A 38 -23.85 -7.98 -34.31
CA ASP A 38 -23.89 -9.44 -34.40
C ASP A 38 -23.70 -10.16 -33.05
N THR A 39 -24.25 -11.37 -32.96
CA THR A 39 -24.30 -12.20 -31.74
C THR A 39 -23.39 -13.41 -31.92
N GLN A 40 -22.42 -13.63 -31.02
CA GLN A 40 -21.76 -14.93 -30.94
C GLN A 40 -21.31 -15.28 -29.51
N THR A 41 -21.96 -16.30 -28.94
CA THR A 41 -21.56 -16.98 -27.71
C THR A 41 -20.49 -18.04 -28.02
N GLY A 42 -19.38 -18.01 -27.29
CA GLY A 42 -18.31 -19.01 -27.42
C GLY A 42 -17.34 -18.95 -26.26
N ALA A 43 -17.40 -19.94 -25.36
CA ALA A 43 -16.49 -20.07 -24.24
C ALA A 43 -15.36 -21.09 -24.54
N PRO A 44 -14.14 -20.82 -24.06
CA PRO A 44 -13.21 -21.87 -23.64
C PRO A 44 -12.79 -21.63 -22.17
N SER A 45 -13.00 -22.57 -21.25
CA SER A 45 -12.25 -23.84 -21.06
C SER A 45 -10.94 -23.64 -20.29
N ILE A 46 -10.96 -24.05 -19.01
CA ILE A 46 -9.83 -24.08 -18.07
C ILE A 46 -8.98 -25.34 -18.33
N PRO A 47 -7.63 -25.25 -18.38
CA PRO A 47 -6.76 -26.42 -18.37
C PRO A 47 -6.46 -26.87 -16.93
N THR A 48 -6.79 -28.12 -16.62
CA THR A 48 -6.36 -28.83 -15.40
C THR A 48 -4.90 -29.26 -15.53
N ALA A 49 -4.08 -29.08 -14.49
CA ALA A 49 -2.76 -29.69 -14.39
C ALA A 49 -2.63 -30.45 -13.07
N ALA A 50 -2.15 -31.69 -13.14
CA ALA A 50 -1.95 -32.57 -11.99
C ALA A 50 -0.57 -33.25 -12.04
N THR A 51 -0.06 -33.58 -10.86
CA THR A 51 0.97 -34.61 -10.60
C THR A 51 2.43 -34.34 -11.01
N ALA A 52 3.25 -34.07 -10.00
CA ALA A 52 4.60 -34.65 -9.81
C ALA A 52 5.02 -34.41 -8.35
N ALA A 53 4.96 -35.40 -7.45
CA ALA A 53 5.94 -36.49 -7.30
C ALA A 53 7.30 -36.00 -6.79
N ALA A 54 7.48 -36.02 -5.45
CA ALA A 54 8.77 -35.81 -4.82
C ALA A 54 9.65 -37.06 -4.98
N GLN A 55 10.92 -36.87 -5.38
CA GLN A 55 11.95 -37.91 -5.28
C GLN A 55 13.20 -37.32 -4.62
N SER A 56 13.67 -38.05 -3.60
CA SER A 56 14.93 -37.84 -2.92
C SER A 56 16.03 -38.57 -3.69
N SER A 57 17.21 -37.96 -3.83
CA SER A 57 18.39 -38.62 -4.39
C SER A 57 19.63 -38.24 -3.59
N GLN A 58 20.21 -39.26 -2.95
CA GLN A 58 21.51 -39.23 -2.30
C GLN A 58 22.61 -39.52 -3.33
N HIS A 59 23.80 -38.92 -3.18
CA HIS A 59 25.10 -39.47 -3.63
C HIS A 59 26.25 -38.67 -2.95
N PRO A 60 27.51 -39.14 -2.92
CA PRO A 60 28.08 -39.63 -1.65
C PRO A 60 29.42 -38.98 -1.23
N GLN A 61 29.98 -39.44 -0.11
CA GLN A 61 31.31 -39.08 0.36
C GLN A 61 32.42 -39.93 -0.28
N GLU A 62 33.40 -39.28 -0.89
CA GLU A 62 34.84 -39.62 -0.94
C GLU A 62 35.59 -38.26 -0.91
N GLY A 63 36.77 -38.04 -0.32
CA GLY A 63 37.68 -38.92 0.41
C GLY A 63 39.14 -38.69 -0.01
N GLY A 64 39.89 -37.78 0.66
CA GLY A 64 41.36 -37.77 0.54
C GLY A 64 42.12 -36.43 0.55
N ASP A 65 42.77 -36.18 1.70
CA ASP A 65 44.18 -35.71 1.83
C ASP A 65 44.57 -34.22 1.63
N ALA A 66 45.79 -33.90 2.11
CA ALA A 66 46.19 -32.63 2.71
C ALA A 66 47.01 -31.67 1.81
N GLY A 67 47.11 -30.41 2.27
CA GLY A 67 48.08 -29.42 1.77
C GLY A 67 47.71 -27.99 2.14
N GLY A 68 48.44 -27.38 3.08
CA GLY A 68 48.16 -26.01 3.55
C GLY A 68 48.83 -24.91 2.73
N GLY A 69 48.30 -23.69 2.81
CA GLY A 69 48.89 -22.48 2.26
C GLY A 69 48.08 -21.25 2.67
N ALA A 70 48.73 -20.22 3.22
CA ALA A 70 48.08 -18.95 3.55
C ALA A 70 48.08 -18.00 2.34
N GLY A 71 47.00 -17.24 2.19
CA GLY A 71 46.85 -16.19 1.17
C GLY A 71 45.58 -15.38 1.42
N GLU A 72 45.72 -14.05 1.44
CA GLU A 72 44.62 -13.12 1.70
C GLU A 72 43.94 -12.73 0.38
N GLU A 73 42.61 -12.84 0.29
CA GLU A 73 41.82 -12.14 -0.73
C GLU A 73 40.59 -11.47 -0.11
N HIS A 74 40.44 -10.17 -0.37
CA HIS A 74 39.27 -9.39 0.02
C HIS A 74 38.15 -9.63 -1.00
N GLU A 75 36.98 -10.09 -0.57
CA GLU A 75 35.76 -9.99 -1.38
C GLU A 75 34.68 -9.16 -0.67
N HIS A 76 34.12 -8.20 -1.41
CA HIS A 76 33.19 -7.20 -0.89
C HIS A 76 31.83 -7.82 -0.54
N GLN A 77 31.53 -7.95 0.75
CA GLN A 77 30.17 -8.22 1.21
C GLN A 77 29.36 -6.90 1.22
N PRO A 78 28.29 -6.75 0.40
CA PRO A 78 27.44 -5.56 0.48
C PRO A 78 26.70 -5.55 1.83
N PRO A 79 26.55 -4.39 2.49
CA PRO A 79 25.93 -4.31 3.81
C PRO A 79 24.45 -4.68 3.72
N GLY A 80 24.09 -5.81 4.31
CA GLY A 80 22.69 -6.26 4.41
C GLY A 80 21.85 -5.20 5.12
N SER A 81 20.75 -4.79 4.49
CA SER A 81 19.81 -3.82 5.07
C SER A 81 19.29 -4.35 6.41
N PRO A 82 19.18 -3.52 7.46
CA PRO A 82 18.55 -3.93 8.70
C PRO A 82 17.11 -4.39 8.42
N PRO A 83 16.65 -5.53 8.96
CA PRO A 83 15.28 -5.97 8.75
C PRO A 83 14.34 -4.93 9.36
N LEU A 84 13.43 -4.39 8.53
CA LEU A 84 12.33 -3.57 9.04
C LEU A 84 11.58 -4.38 10.10
N PRO A 85 11.18 -3.78 11.24
CA PRO A 85 10.47 -4.50 12.29
C PRO A 85 9.16 -5.05 11.72
N GLN A 86 9.11 -6.38 11.59
CA GLN A 86 7.95 -7.08 11.04
C GLN A 86 6.74 -6.80 11.94
N LYS A 87 5.68 -6.23 11.36
CA LYS A 87 4.43 -5.93 12.08
C LYS A 87 3.57 -7.19 12.24
N HIS A 88 4.17 -8.22 12.82
CA HIS A 88 3.51 -9.42 13.31
C HIS A 88 3.62 -9.39 14.83
N THR A 89 2.54 -8.99 15.51
CA THR A 89 2.46 -9.09 16.97
C THR A 89 2.51 -10.57 17.34
N PRO A 90 3.58 -11.06 18.01
CA PRO A 90 3.54 -12.40 18.58
C PRO A 90 2.47 -12.44 19.66
N VAL A 91 2.06 -13.66 20.03
CA VAL A 91 1.12 -13.94 21.15
C VAL A 91 1.81 -13.72 22.50
N THR A 92 2.59 -12.65 22.63
CA THR A 92 3.25 -12.22 23.87
C THR A 92 2.24 -11.40 24.67
N PRO A 93 1.90 -11.80 25.91
CA PRO A 93 0.99 -11.02 26.74
C PRO A 93 1.55 -9.61 27.02
N GLY A 94 0.82 -8.58 26.62
CA GLY A 94 1.13 -7.19 27.00
C GLY A 94 0.98 -6.96 28.50
N PRO A 95 1.31 -5.76 29.01
CA PRO A 95 1.28 -5.46 30.45
C PRO A 95 -0.12 -5.65 31.05
N ARG A 96 -1.20 -5.27 30.34
CA ARG A 96 -2.58 -5.51 30.78
C ARG A 96 -2.97 -6.99 30.73
N ALA A 97 -2.60 -7.71 29.68
CA ALA A 97 -2.87 -9.15 29.56
C ALA A 97 -2.17 -9.95 30.67
N THR A 98 -0.91 -9.61 30.97
CA THR A 98 -0.13 -10.19 32.07
C THR A 98 -0.76 -9.91 33.43
N ARG A 99 -1.23 -8.68 33.68
CA ARG A 99 -1.96 -8.34 34.91
C ARG A 99 -3.30 -9.08 35.01
N PHE A 100 -3.99 -9.31 33.89
CA PHE A 100 -5.25 -10.04 33.85
C PHE A 100 -5.05 -11.51 34.27
N THR A 101 -4.06 -12.21 33.72
CA THR A 101 -3.76 -13.60 34.12
C THR A 101 -3.31 -13.67 35.57
N GLN A 102 -2.39 -12.79 36.01
CA GLN A 102 -1.93 -12.73 37.41
C GLN A 102 -3.07 -12.49 38.42
N LEU A 103 -4.02 -11.59 38.09
CA LEU A 103 -5.17 -11.32 38.95
C LEU A 103 -6.08 -12.54 39.05
N TYR A 104 -6.31 -13.23 37.93
CA TYR A 104 -7.09 -14.47 37.89
C TYR A 104 -6.43 -15.58 38.74
N ASP A 105 -5.14 -15.86 38.54
CA ASP A 105 -4.40 -16.91 39.27
C ASP A 105 -4.46 -16.65 40.79
N LEU A 106 -4.25 -15.39 41.18
CA LEU A 106 -4.33 -14.94 42.57
C LEU A 106 -5.76 -15.05 43.14
N ALA A 107 -6.80 -14.76 42.34
CA ALA A 107 -8.19 -14.89 42.76
C ALA A 107 -8.59 -16.36 42.95
N LEU A 108 -8.16 -17.25 42.05
CA LEU A 108 -8.34 -18.70 42.19
C LEU A 108 -7.62 -19.21 43.45
N GLN A 109 -6.34 -18.89 43.63
CA GLN A 109 -5.57 -19.30 44.81
C GLN A 109 -6.23 -18.83 46.12
N ARG A 110 -6.69 -17.58 46.20
CA ARG A 110 -7.43 -17.07 47.37
C ARG A 110 -8.75 -17.79 47.62
N THR A 111 -9.42 -18.24 46.55
CA THR A 111 -10.68 -19.00 46.65
C THR A 111 -10.41 -20.41 47.19
N LEU A 112 -9.40 -21.10 46.65
CA LEU A 112 -8.99 -22.43 47.11
C LEU A 112 -8.45 -22.40 48.56
N GLN A 113 -7.73 -21.35 48.95
CA GLN A 113 -7.29 -21.14 50.34
C GLN A 113 -8.44 -21.05 51.36
N LYS A 114 -9.66 -20.66 50.95
CA LYS A 114 -10.84 -20.71 51.83
C LYS A 114 -11.33 -22.14 52.07
N VAL A 115 -11.08 -23.07 51.15
CA VAL A 115 -11.33 -24.50 51.29
C VAL A 115 -10.17 -25.18 52.04
N SER A 116 -9.74 -24.59 53.15
CA SER A 116 -8.69 -25.15 54.01
C SER A 116 -9.19 -26.43 54.71
N TYR A 117 -8.25 -27.27 55.12
CA TYR A 117 -8.55 -28.49 55.86
C TYR A 117 -9.37 -28.20 57.13
N ASP A 118 -9.04 -27.14 57.88
CA ASP A 118 -9.72 -26.81 59.14
C ASP A 118 -11.17 -26.37 58.92
N ASN A 119 -11.41 -25.55 57.90
CA ASN A 119 -12.77 -25.15 57.51
C ASN A 119 -13.58 -26.38 57.06
N PHE A 120 -12.98 -27.25 56.24
CA PHE A 120 -13.64 -28.47 55.75
C PHE A 120 -13.92 -29.48 56.87
N ALA A 121 -12.98 -29.69 57.79
CA ALA A 121 -13.12 -30.57 58.95
C ALA A 121 -14.19 -30.06 59.93
N SER A 122 -14.36 -28.73 60.07
CA SER A 122 -15.42 -28.15 60.90
C SER A 122 -16.84 -28.52 60.44
N CYS A 123 -17.03 -28.73 59.13
CA CYS A 123 -18.30 -29.17 58.54
C CYS A 123 -18.55 -30.68 58.69
N PHE A 124 -17.50 -31.48 58.94
CA PHE A 124 -17.56 -32.95 59.01
C PHE A 124 -16.87 -33.51 60.27
N PRO A 125 -17.29 -33.09 61.48
CA PRO A 125 -16.59 -33.38 62.74
C PRO A 125 -16.45 -34.89 63.02
N THR A 126 -17.48 -35.69 62.73
CA THR A 126 -17.46 -37.15 62.94
C THR A 126 -16.38 -37.84 62.10
N ILE A 127 -16.23 -37.44 60.83
CA ILE A 127 -15.25 -38.04 59.91
C ILE A 127 -13.84 -37.52 60.22
N ALA A 128 -13.71 -36.26 60.64
CA ALA A 128 -12.44 -35.69 61.08
C ALA A 128 -11.83 -36.42 62.29
N VAL A 129 -12.67 -36.94 63.20
CA VAL A 129 -12.22 -37.76 64.35
C VAL A 129 -11.87 -39.19 63.93
N HIS A 130 -12.72 -39.85 63.13
CA HIS A 130 -12.54 -41.28 62.81
C HIS A 130 -11.59 -41.57 61.65
N ALA A 131 -11.45 -40.66 60.68
CA ALA A 131 -10.65 -40.88 59.47
C ALA A 131 -10.04 -39.56 58.91
N PRO A 132 -9.21 -38.84 59.69
CA PRO A 132 -8.63 -37.54 59.27
C PRO A 132 -7.80 -37.64 57.98
N ASN A 133 -7.10 -38.75 57.76
CA ASN A 133 -6.29 -38.97 56.56
C ASN A 133 -7.16 -39.09 55.30
N THR A 134 -8.29 -39.81 55.38
CA THR A 134 -9.24 -39.93 54.26
C THR A 134 -9.88 -38.58 53.94
N LEU A 135 -10.27 -37.83 54.98
CA LEU A 135 -10.86 -36.50 54.82
C LEU A 135 -9.88 -35.49 54.19
N ARG A 136 -8.60 -35.53 54.59
CA ARG A 136 -7.53 -34.74 53.96
C ARG A 136 -7.31 -35.12 52.49
N ASN A 137 -7.34 -36.41 52.17
CA ASN A 137 -7.19 -36.88 50.79
C ASN A 137 -8.37 -36.41 49.90
N VAL A 138 -9.61 -36.49 50.39
CA VAL A 138 -10.80 -36.01 49.67
C VAL A 138 -10.76 -34.49 49.49
N GLN A 139 -10.43 -33.72 50.54
CA GLN A 139 -10.29 -32.27 50.46
C GLN A 139 -9.21 -31.86 49.46
N LYS A 140 -8.05 -32.54 49.48
CA LYS A 140 -7.00 -32.32 48.48
C LYS A 140 -7.48 -32.63 47.05
N GLN A 141 -8.04 -33.83 46.80
CA GLN A 141 -8.54 -34.22 45.48
C GLN A 141 -9.59 -33.24 44.94
N MET A 142 -10.47 -32.71 45.80
CA MET A 142 -11.47 -31.73 45.42
C MET A 142 -10.86 -30.37 45.05
N VAL A 143 -9.83 -29.92 45.79
CA VAL A 143 -9.09 -28.69 45.51
C VAL A 143 -8.28 -28.83 44.21
N ASP A 144 -7.50 -29.91 44.07
CA ASP A 144 -6.67 -30.20 42.90
C ASP A 144 -7.54 -30.28 41.62
N TYR A 145 -8.68 -30.98 41.68
CA TYR A 145 -9.63 -31.09 40.55
C TYR A 145 -10.30 -29.76 40.21
N LEU A 146 -10.67 -28.96 41.22
CA LEU A 146 -11.26 -27.64 40.99
C LEU A 146 -10.24 -26.67 40.36
N GLU A 147 -8.99 -26.70 40.82
CA GLU A 147 -7.88 -25.92 40.25
C GLU A 147 -7.64 -26.28 38.78
N GLU A 148 -7.44 -27.56 38.48
CA GLU A 148 -7.21 -28.04 37.11
C GLU A 148 -8.39 -27.70 36.20
N ARG A 149 -9.62 -27.95 36.67
CA ARG A 149 -10.83 -27.71 35.89
C ARG A 149 -11.02 -26.23 35.57
N CYS A 150 -10.89 -25.36 36.57
CA CYS A 150 -10.95 -23.92 36.35
C CYS A 150 -9.86 -23.49 35.36
N ASN A 151 -8.59 -23.80 35.63
CA ASN A 151 -7.49 -23.37 34.76
C ASN A 151 -7.68 -23.83 33.30
N LYS A 152 -8.17 -25.05 33.09
CA LYS A 152 -8.52 -25.55 31.75
C LYS A 152 -9.65 -24.75 31.08
N ASP A 153 -10.76 -24.54 31.78
CA ASP A 153 -11.92 -23.81 31.25
C ASP A 153 -11.58 -22.32 30.99
N PHE A 154 -10.78 -21.68 31.84
CA PHE A 154 -10.31 -20.30 31.65
C PHE A 154 -9.31 -20.17 30.49
N GLN A 155 -8.42 -21.14 30.28
CA GLN A 155 -7.54 -21.16 29.10
C GLN A 155 -8.35 -21.35 27.80
N SER A 156 -9.41 -22.17 27.80
CA SER A 156 -10.35 -22.24 26.66
C SER A 156 -10.96 -20.87 26.39
N ILE A 157 -11.55 -20.22 27.40
CA ILE A 157 -12.20 -18.91 27.25
C ILE A 157 -11.23 -17.83 26.75
N LEU A 158 -9.97 -17.84 27.20
CA LEU A 158 -8.92 -16.91 26.74
C LEU A 158 -8.65 -17.05 25.24
N VAL A 159 -8.60 -18.29 24.73
CA VAL A 159 -8.40 -18.61 23.31
C VAL A 159 -9.68 -18.34 22.51
N ASP A 160 -10.83 -18.87 22.94
CA ASP A 160 -12.13 -18.76 22.26
C ASP A 160 -12.60 -17.30 22.07
N ARG A 161 -12.19 -16.41 22.99
CA ARG A 161 -12.51 -14.97 22.92
C ARG A 161 -11.34 -14.11 22.46
N ASP A 162 -10.19 -14.70 22.17
CA ASP A 162 -8.98 -14.02 21.66
C ASP A 162 -8.61 -12.80 22.54
N VAL A 163 -8.64 -13.02 23.86
CA VAL A 163 -8.59 -11.94 24.86
C VAL A 163 -7.22 -11.27 24.87
N ILE A 164 -6.15 -12.05 24.73
CA ILE A 164 -4.76 -11.56 24.78
C ILE A 164 -4.52 -10.56 23.64
N ARG A 165 -4.92 -10.89 22.41
CA ARG A 165 -4.79 -9.95 21.28
C ARG A 165 -5.65 -8.71 21.49
N LYS A 166 -6.91 -8.86 21.91
CA LYS A 166 -7.80 -7.71 22.17
C LYS A 166 -7.25 -6.76 23.24
N LEU A 167 -6.64 -7.29 24.30
CA LEU A 167 -5.98 -6.48 25.33
C LEU A 167 -4.71 -5.80 24.82
N ASN A 168 -3.92 -6.48 23.96
CA ASN A 168 -2.75 -5.88 23.32
C ASN A 168 -3.16 -4.78 22.33
N ASP A 169 -4.19 -5.00 21.52
CA ASP A 169 -4.77 -4.01 20.60
C ASP A 169 -5.31 -2.79 21.37
N PHE A 170 -5.90 -3.01 22.55
CA PHE A 170 -6.34 -1.93 23.44
C PHE A 170 -5.17 -1.13 24.03
N GLU A 171 -4.10 -1.77 24.50
CA GLU A 171 -2.89 -1.07 24.97
C GLU A 171 -2.25 -0.23 23.84
N ASN A 172 -2.21 -0.76 22.61
CA ASN A 172 -1.78 0.00 21.44
C ASN A 172 -2.64 1.26 21.25
N LEU A 173 -3.98 1.12 21.31
CA LEU A 173 -4.91 2.25 21.17
C LEU A 173 -4.76 3.28 22.29
N VAL A 174 -4.53 2.86 23.53
CA VAL A 174 -4.23 3.76 24.67
C VAL A 174 -2.94 4.53 24.42
N SER A 175 -1.85 3.86 24.02
CA SER A 175 -0.56 4.52 23.72
C SER A 175 -0.65 5.50 22.54
N ASP A 176 -1.45 5.18 21.52
CA ASP A 176 -1.74 6.09 20.41
C ASP A 176 -2.57 7.31 20.86
N ALA A 177 -3.50 7.13 21.81
CA ALA A 177 -4.30 8.23 22.37
C ALA A 177 -3.45 9.14 23.28
N GLU A 178 -2.59 8.56 24.12
CA GLU A 178 -1.62 9.29 24.94
C GLU A 178 -0.64 10.09 24.07
N ARG A 179 -0.13 9.49 22.99
CA ARG A 179 0.73 10.18 22.03
C ARG A 179 0.01 11.38 21.38
N ARG A 180 -1.22 11.19 20.88
CA ARG A 180 -2.01 12.30 20.31
C ARG A 180 -2.21 13.42 21.33
N ARG A 181 -2.53 13.10 22.59
CA ARG A 181 -2.71 14.09 23.67
C ARG A 181 -1.42 14.87 23.96
N GLN A 182 -0.25 14.22 23.88
CA GLN A 182 1.04 14.88 24.03
C GLN A 182 1.36 15.80 22.83
N GLU A 183 1.03 15.37 21.60
CA GLU A 183 1.22 16.14 20.36
C GLU A 183 0.29 17.36 20.28
N SER A 184 -0.95 17.25 20.76
CA SER A 184 -1.99 18.30 20.67
C SER A 184 -1.96 19.35 21.79
N GLY A 185 -1.27 19.06 22.90
CA GLY A 185 -1.27 19.92 24.09
C GLY A 185 -2.63 20.02 24.80
N ASP A 186 -2.71 20.94 25.77
CA ASP A 186 -3.89 21.13 26.65
C ASP A 186 -5.03 21.95 26.01
N SER A 187 -4.87 22.35 24.74
CA SER A 187 -5.90 23.04 23.94
C SER A 187 -6.58 22.13 22.93
N ALA A 188 -6.41 20.81 23.07
CA ALA A 188 -7.08 19.82 22.25
C ALA A 188 -8.58 19.74 22.59
N GLU A 189 -9.43 19.92 21.58
CA GLU A 189 -10.87 19.65 21.69
C GLU A 189 -11.11 18.17 22.03
N GLU A 190 -12.06 17.89 22.92
CA GLU A 190 -12.31 16.52 23.38
C GLU A 190 -12.82 15.64 22.21
N PRO A 191 -12.24 14.44 21.98
CA PRO A 191 -12.63 13.62 20.84
C PRO A 191 -14.12 13.26 20.87
N ILE A 192 -14.87 13.71 19.87
CA ILE A 192 -16.30 13.41 19.74
C ILE A 192 -16.48 11.89 19.66
N PRO A 193 -17.25 11.26 20.56
CA PRO A 193 -17.39 9.82 20.58
C PRO A 193 -18.22 9.33 19.38
N PRO A 194 -17.89 8.17 18.79
CA PRO A 194 -18.42 7.74 17.49
C PRO A 194 -19.92 7.45 17.45
N HIS A 195 -20.60 7.41 18.60
CA HIS A 195 -22.05 7.25 18.69
C HIS A 195 -22.83 8.57 18.55
N LEU A 196 -22.14 9.72 18.55
CA LEU A 196 -22.71 11.05 18.30
C LEU A 196 -22.46 11.55 16.87
N LEU A 197 -21.59 10.89 16.10
CA LEU A 197 -21.36 11.20 14.69
C LEU A 197 -22.55 10.80 13.82
N SER A 198 -22.83 11.59 12.79
CA SER A 198 -23.79 11.22 11.75
C SER A 198 -23.28 10.04 10.89
N PRO A 199 -24.19 9.26 10.27
CA PRO A 199 -23.79 8.17 9.38
C PRO A 199 -22.91 8.62 8.20
N ASP A 200 -23.16 9.82 7.67
CA ASP A 200 -22.42 10.38 6.54
C ASP A 200 -21.00 10.77 6.94
N GLU A 201 -20.78 11.31 8.15
CA GLU A 201 -19.45 11.58 8.70
C GLU A 201 -18.66 10.30 8.94
N VAL A 202 -19.29 9.24 9.47
CA VAL A 202 -18.64 7.93 9.66
C VAL A 202 -18.24 7.31 8.32
N LEU A 203 -19.12 7.40 7.31
CA LEU A 203 -18.82 6.95 5.95
C LEU A 203 -17.66 7.76 5.34
N ALA A 204 -17.72 9.09 5.41
CA ALA A 204 -16.69 9.99 4.89
C ALA A 204 -15.34 9.74 5.57
N ALA A 205 -15.30 9.59 6.89
CA ALA A 205 -14.09 9.30 7.66
C ALA A 205 -13.44 7.96 7.26
N HIS A 206 -14.23 6.94 6.94
CA HIS A 206 -13.71 5.64 6.49
C HIS A 206 -13.28 5.65 5.00
N LEU A 207 -13.94 6.44 4.16
CA LEU A 207 -13.58 6.58 2.74
C LEU A 207 -12.37 7.49 2.52
N ALA A 208 -12.23 8.57 3.30
CA ALA A 208 -11.16 9.56 3.19
C ALA A 208 -9.74 8.96 3.09
N PRO A 209 -9.26 8.05 3.98
CA PRO A 209 -7.91 7.50 3.87
C PRO A 209 -7.71 6.67 2.59
N ARG A 210 -8.76 6.00 2.08
CA ARG A 210 -8.70 5.27 0.81
C ARG A 210 -8.62 6.24 -0.36
N LEU A 211 -9.44 7.28 -0.36
CA LEU A 211 -9.45 8.31 -1.41
C LEU A 211 -8.12 9.08 -1.46
N VAL A 212 -7.56 9.45 -0.32
CA VAL A 212 -6.22 10.08 -0.23
C VAL A 212 -5.13 9.16 -0.79
N SER A 213 -5.16 7.86 -0.48
CA SER A 213 -4.22 6.88 -1.04
C SER A 213 -4.37 6.70 -2.56
N GLN A 214 -5.59 6.78 -3.10
CA GLN A 214 -5.80 6.72 -4.55
C GLN A 214 -5.40 8.03 -5.23
N GLN A 215 -5.68 9.17 -4.61
CA GLN A 215 -5.31 10.50 -5.10
C GLN A 215 -3.79 10.65 -5.17
N SER A 216 -3.03 10.22 -4.16
CA SER A 216 -1.56 10.27 -4.18
C SER A 216 -0.97 9.38 -5.27
N HIS A 217 -1.50 8.16 -5.44
CA HIS A 217 -1.09 7.25 -6.51
C HIS A 217 -1.39 7.81 -7.92
N LEU A 218 -2.58 8.40 -8.14
CA LEU A 218 -2.94 9.03 -9.40
C LEU A 218 -2.11 10.29 -9.69
N ASN A 219 -1.82 11.10 -8.67
CA ASN A 219 -0.96 12.28 -8.80
C ASN A 219 0.48 11.88 -9.18
N ALA A 220 1.05 10.86 -8.51
CA ALA A 220 2.37 10.33 -8.87
C ALA A 220 2.41 9.79 -10.32
N ARG A 221 1.36 9.08 -10.76
CA ARG A 221 1.25 8.62 -12.16
C ARG A 221 1.16 9.79 -13.15
N LEU A 222 0.40 10.83 -12.81
CA LEU A 222 0.25 12.04 -13.62
C LEU A 222 1.59 12.79 -13.74
N GLN A 223 2.31 12.98 -12.64
CA GLN A 223 3.64 13.59 -12.62
C GLN A 223 4.66 12.79 -13.45
N ASN A 224 4.70 11.46 -13.30
CA ASN A 224 5.56 10.59 -14.10
C ASN A 224 5.24 10.68 -15.60
N THR A 225 3.96 10.79 -15.96
CA THR A 225 3.52 10.93 -17.36
C THR A 225 3.88 12.30 -17.92
N GLN A 226 3.73 13.37 -17.13
CA GLN A 226 4.13 14.73 -17.50
C GLN A 226 5.64 14.82 -17.73
N ALA A 227 6.47 14.33 -16.80
CA ALA A 227 7.92 14.30 -16.97
C ALA A 227 8.37 13.46 -18.19
N SER A 228 7.69 12.34 -18.46
CA SER A 228 7.94 11.56 -19.69
C SER A 228 7.55 12.35 -20.95
N ASN A 229 6.42 13.05 -20.95
CA ASN A 229 6.00 13.85 -22.09
C ASN A 229 6.93 15.05 -22.34
N GLU A 230 7.41 15.70 -21.28
CA GLU A 230 8.38 16.81 -21.36
C GLU A 230 9.72 16.35 -21.95
N SER A 231 10.24 15.20 -21.51
CA SER A 231 11.47 14.64 -22.06
C SER A 231 11.32 14.21 -23.54
N LEU A 232 10.22 13.55 -23.90
CA LEU A 232 9.92 13.20 -25.28
C LEU A 232 9.75 14.44 -26.18
N PHE A 233 9.08 15.49 -25.68
CA PHE A 233 8.93 16.74 -26.40
C PHE A 233 10.29 17.44 -26.62
N ALA A 234 11.17 17.44 -25.62
CA ALA A 234 12.54 17.94 -25.77
C ALA A 234 13.33 17.16 -26.84
N THR A 235 13.21 15.83 -26.87
CA THR A 235 13.83 14.99 -27.92
C THR A 235 13.27 15.29 -29.31
N ILE A 236 11.96 15.47 -29.46
CA ILE A 236 11.34 15.83 -30.75
C ILE A 236 11.84 17.19 -31.22
N GLN A 237 11.98 18.16 -30.31
CA GLN A 237 12.49 19.50 -30.66
C GLN A 237 13.96 19.48 -31.04
N SER A 238 14.82 18.68 -30.38
CA SER A 238 16.21 18.53 -30.80
C SER A 238 16.34 17.81 -32.15
N GLN A 239 15.54 16.76 -32.37
CA GLN A 239 15.51 16.05 -33.66
C GLN A 239 15.02 16.94 -34.82
N ARG A 240 14.04 17.82 -34.58
CA ARG A 240 13.61 18.81 -35.58
C ARG A 240 14.71 19.79 -35.93
N ALA A 241 15.39 20.36 -34.92
CA ALA A 241 16.52 21.26 -35.16
C ALA A 241 17.69 20.57 -35.88
N GLU A 242 17.93 19.28 -35.62
CA GLU A 242 18.92 18.46 -36.34
C GLU A 242 18.49 18.22 -37.80
N ILE A 243 17.23 17.88 -38.06
CA ILE A 243 16.69 17.74 -39.42
C ILE A 243 16.81 19.06 -40.20
N ASP A 244 16.41 20.19 -39.61
CA ASP A 244 16.49 21.50 -40.25
C ASP A 244 17.96 21.87 -40.60
N ALA A 245 18.91 21.53 -39.72
CA ALA A 245 20.33 21.73 -39.97
C ALA A 245 20.88 20.81 -41.09
N LEU A 246 20.46 19.53 -41.12
CA LEU A 246 20.84 18.58 -42.16
C LEU A 246 20.23 18.95 -43.52
N LEU A 247 19.01 19.47 -43.55
CA LEU A 247 18.37 19.98 -44.77
C LEU A 247 19.11 21.21 -45.30
N ALA A 248 19.43 22.19 -44.44
CA ALA A 248 20.24 23.35 -44.84
C ALA A 248 21.63 22.96 -45.36
N GLN A 249 22.24 21.92 -44.78
CA GLN A 249 23.52 21.38 -45.28
C GLN A 249 23.35 20.70 -46.65
N LEU A 250 22.28 19.94 -46.88
CA LEU A 250 21.98 19.34 -48.18
C LEU A 250 21.68 20.40 -49.24
N GLU A 251 20.92 21.45 -48.91
CA GLU A 251 20.66 22.59 -49.80
C GLU A 251 21.97 23.30 -50.20
N SER A 252 22.90 23.49 -49.25
CA SER A 252 24.25 24.00 -49.55
C SER A 252 25.01 23.08 -50.50
N HIS A 253 25.05 21.77 -50.25
CA HIS A 253 25.75 20.81 -51.11
C HIS A 253 25.13 20.72 -52.51
N VAL A 254 23.81 20.86 -52.64
CA VAL A 254 23.14 20.94 -53.95
C VAL A 254 23.54 22.22 -54.67
N ALA A 255 23.55 23.37 -53.99
CA ALA A 255 24.02 24.64 -54.57
C ALA A 255 25.49 24.59 -54.98
N ASP A 256 26.36 23.92 -54.21
CA ASP A 256 27.76 23.69 -54.54
C ASP A 256 27.93 22.80 -55.77
N ILE A 257 27.12 21.74 -55.90
CA ILE A 257 27.09 20.85 -57.08
C ILE A 257 26.57 21.59 -58.32
N ASP A 258 25.49 22.37 -58.20
CA ASP A 258 24.94 23.17 -59.29
C ASP A 258 25.94 24.25 -59.74
N GLY A 259 26.65 24.88 -58.81
CA GLY A 259 27.74 25.80 -59.08
C GLY A 259 28.93 25.13 -59.79
N ALA A 260 29.35 23.95 -59.32
CA ALA A 260 30.42 23.17 -59.97
C ALA A 260 30.01 22.70 -61.37
N ASN A 261 28.75 22.29 -61.56
CA ASN A 261 28.20 21.90 -62.85
C ASN A 261 28.15 23.09 -63.82
N ALA A 262 27.74 24.28 -63.35
CA ALA A 262 27.78 25.51 -64.15
C ALA A 262 29.20 25.85 -64.62
N MET A 263 30.21 25.72 -63.76
CA MET A 263 31.62 25.90 -64.16
C MET A 263 32.11 24.81 -65.13
N LEU A 264 31.67 23.56 -64.98
CA LEU A 264 31.99 22.49 -65.93
C LEU A 264 31.35 22.71 -67.30
N VAL A 265 30.15 23.32 -67.39
CA VAL A 265 29.51 23.63 -68.68
C VAL A 265 30.38 24.58 -69.53
N ASP A 266 31.03 25.56 -68.90
CA ASP A 266 31.89 26.52 -69.62
C ASP A 266 33.21 25.89 -70.10
N VAL A 267 33.81 24.98 -69.32
CA VAL A 267 35.12 24.36 -69.64
C VAL A 267 34.98 23.06 -70.46
N ALA A 268 33.82 22.38 -70.41
CA ALA A 268 33.53 21.18 -71.18
C ALA A 268 33.78 21.28 -72.70
N PRO A 269 33.40 22.36 -73.43
CA PRO A 269 33.69 22.45 -74.86
C PRO A 269 35.20 22.56 -75.17
N GLU A 270 35.98 23.20 -74.30
CA GLU A 270 37.43 23.34 -74.43
C GLU A 270 38.15 22.01 -74.15
N LEU A 271 37.83 21.37 -73.02
CA LEU A 271 38.29 20.01 -72.69
C LEU A 271 37.90 18.99 -73.77
N ALA A 272 36.70 19.08 -74.34
CA ALA A 272 36.28 18.20 -75.43
C ALA A 272 37.03 18.48 -76.74
N ALA A 273 37.54 19.69 -76.97
CA ALA A 273 38.41 19.98 -78.11
C ALA A 273 39.82 19.41 -77.88
N GLU A 274 40.38 19.59 -76.68
CA GLU A 274 41.70 19.08 -76.30
C GLU A 274 41.74 17.54 -76.23
N ALA A 275 40.69 16.89 -75.73
CA ALA A 275 40.55 15.43 -75.74
C ALA A 275 40.55 14.86 -77.17
N ARG A 276 39.81 15.48 -78.11
CA ARG A 276 39.82 15.06 -79.52
C ARG A 276 41.18 15.30 -80.19
N ALA A 277 41.89 16.37 -79.81
CA ALA A 277 43.22 16.67 -80.33
C ALA A 277 44.27 15.65 -79.83
N SER A 278 44.21 15.26 -78.56
CA SER A 278 45.12 14.27 -77.96
C SER A 278 44.80 12.83 -78.39
N GLU A 279 43.53 12.47 -78.58
CA GLU A 279 43.13 11.19 -79.17
C GLU A 279 43.61 11.07 -80.64
N ALA A 280 43.52 12.16 -81.42
CA ALA A 280 44.08 12.20 -82.77
C ALA A 280 45.61 12.09 -82.80
N GLN A 281 46.31 12.59 -81.77
CA GLN A 281 47.77 12.39 -81.62
C GLN A 281 48.12 10.95 -81.20
N MET A 282 47.33 10.30 -80.34
CA MET A 282 47.57 8.92 -79.93
C MET A 282 47.18 7.88 -80.99
N SER A 283 46.18 8.18 -81.84
CA SER A 283 45.81 7.32 -82.97
C SER A 283 46.70 7.51 -84.22
N GLY A 284 47.64 8.45 -84.18
CA GLY A 284 48.54 8.80 -85.29
C GLY A 284 49.95 8.20 -85.18
N MET A 285 50.13 7.16 -84.35
CA MET A 285 51.41 6.58 -83.96
C MET A 285 51.39 5.05 -84.03
#